data_AF-A0A7T5RDZ7-F1
#
_entry.id   AF-A0A7T5RDZ7-F1
#
_cell.length_a   1.000
_cell.length_b   1.000
_cell.length_c   1.000
_cell.angle_alpha   90.00
_cell.angle_beta   90.00
_cell.angle_gamma   90.00
#
_symmetry.space_group_name_H-M   'P 1'
#
loop_
_entity.id
_entity.type
_entity.pdbx_description
1 polymer ?
#
loop_
_entity_poly.entity_id
_entity_poly.type
_entity_poly.pdbx_seq_one_letter_code
_entity_poly.pdbx_strand_id
1 'polypeptide(L)' 'MKTILYMGITPNGYIAKEDGNSEWTSQEDLQGFFENSKKAGNIVMGKNTY' A
#
# COMPACT_ATOMS: atom_id res chain seq x y z
N MET A 1 1.10 21.59 0.08
CA MET A 1 0.86 20.28 0.75
C MET A 1 1.49 19.21 -0.11
N LYS A 2 2.33 18.33 0.45
CA LYS A 2 3.00 17.27 -0.31
C LYS A 2 2.18 15.99 -0.23
N THR A 3 1.87 15.40 -1.37
CA THR A 3 1.17 14.10 -1.47
C THR A 3 2.16 13.03 -1.89
N ILE A 4 2.09 11.86 -1.27
CA ILE A 4 2.95 10.70 -1.58
C ILE A 4 2.02 9.55 -1.94
N LEU A 5 2.24 8.96 -3.11
CA LEU A 5 1.64 7.68 -3.47
C LEU A 5 2.62 6.57 -3.05
N TYR A 6 2.18 5.69 -2.17
CA TYR A 6 2.96 4.54 -1.71
C TYR A 6 2.16 3.27 -2.01
N MET A 7 2.73 2.34 -2.80
CA MET A 7 2.04 1.14 -3.21
C MET A 7 3.02 -0.01 -3.49
N GLY A 8 2.63 -1.23 -3.16
CA GLY A 8 3.24 -2.45 -3.68
C GLY A 8 2.55 -2.85 -4.99
N ILE A 9 3.34 -3.27 -5.97
CA ILE A 9 2.83 -3.67 -7.29
C ILE A 9 3.62 -4.87 -7.80
N THR A 10 2.95 -5.79 -8.49
CA THR A 10 3.63 -6.88 -9.18
C THR A 10 4.39 -6.35 -10.41
N PRO A 11 5.40 -7.08 -10.94
CA PRO A 11 6.12 -6.66 -12.15
C PRO A 11 5.24 -6.47 -13.39
N ASN A 12 4.08 -7.16 -13.44
CA ASN A 12 3.09 -7.03 -14.51
C ASN A 12 1.95 -6.03 -14.20
N GLY A 13 2.09 -5.20 -13.15
CA GLY A 13 1.24 -4.03 -12.94
C GLY A 13 0.00 -4.22 -12.07
N TYR A 14 -0.12 -5.33 -11.32
CA TYR A 14 -1.28 -5.62 -10.48
C TYR A 14 -1.02 -5.24 -9.01
N ILE A 15 -2.06 -4.76 -8.33
CA ILE A 15 -2.02 -4.33 -6.91
C ILE A 15 -2.88 -5.20 -5.99
N ALA A 16 -3.80 -5.98 -6.57
CA ALA A 16 -4.66 -6.96 -5.92
C ALA A 16 -5.12 -7.98 -6.98
N LYS A 17 -5.48 -9.19 -6.54
CA LYS A 17 -6.26 -10.14 -7.35
C LYS A 17 -7.71 -9.65 -7.48
N GLU A 18 -8.51 -10.31 -8.33
CA GLU A 18 -9.92 -9.96 -8.54
C GLU A 18 -10.77 -10.01 -7.26
N ASP A 19 -10.38 -10.86 -6.30
CA ASP A 19 -11.01 -11.00 -4.99
C ASP A 19 -10.48 -9.98 -3.95
N GLY A 20 -9.57 -9.08 -4.34
CA GLY A 20 -8.95 -8.11 -3.45
C GLY A 20 -7.73 -8.64 -2.68
N ASN A 21 -7.36 -9.92 -2.84
CA ASN A 21 -6.19 -10.46 -2.14
C ASN A 21 -4.90 -9.80 -2.63
N SER A 22 -4.04 -9.39 -1.69
CA SER A 22 -2.74 -8.77 -1.93
C SER A 22 -1.61 -9.39 -1.10
N GLU A 23 -1.74 -10.65 -0.66
CA GLU A 23 -0.84 -11.33 0.30
C GLU A 23 0.54 -11.73 -0.27
N TRP A 24 1.00 -11.08 -1.34
CA TRP A 24 2.36 -11.26 -1.87
C TRP A 24 3.35 -10.21 -1.37
N THR A 25 2.88 -9.15 -0.70
CA THR A 25 3.76 -8.13 -0.12
C THR A 25 4.58 -8.75 1.01
N SER A 26 5.89 -8.50 1.02
CA SER A 26 6.78 -9.00 2.06
C SER A 26 6.54 -8.29 3.40
N GLN A 27 7.04 -8.87 4.49
CA GLN A 27 6.98 -8.22 5.81
C GLN A 27 7.80 -6.93 5.84
N GLU A 28 8.91 -6.91 5.10
CA GLU A 28 9.78 -5.76 4.91
C GLU A 28 9.05 -4.61 4.20
N ASP A 29 8.26 -4.91 3.15
CA ASP A 29 7.45 -3.91 2.44
C ASP A 29 6.38 -3.30 3.35
N LEU A 30 5.71 -4.13 4.15
CA LEU A 30 4.70 -3.70 5.12
C LEU A 30 5.31 -2.82 6.20
N GLN A 31 6.47 -3.19 6.74
CA GLN A 31 7.21 -2.38 7.71
C GLN A 31 7.56 -1.00 7.12
N GLY A 32 8.03 -0.96 5.87
CA GLY A 32 8.29 0.29 5.15
C GLY A 32 7.03 1.14 5.00
N PHE A 33 5.89 0.54 4.66
CA PHE A 33 4.60 1.25 4.59
C PHE A 33 4.23 1.85 5.95
N PHE A 34 4.33 1.10 7.04
CA PHE A 34 4.00 1.58 8.40
C PHE A 34 4.87 2.76 8.84
N GLU A 35 6.18 2.70 8.57
CA GLU A 35 7.09 3.78 8.96
C GLU A 35 6.82 5.07 8.17
N ASN A 36 6.59 4.94 6.86
CA ASN A 36 6.35 6.11 6.00
C ASN A 36 4.98 6.73 6.23
N SER A 37 3.94 5.91 6.44
CA SER A 37 2.60 6.40 6.75
C SER A 37 2.53 7.11 8.11
N LYS A 38 3.25 6.61 9.13
CA LYS A 38 3.41 7.32 10.42
C LYS A 38 4.08 8.68 10.25
N LYS A 39 5.12 8.78 9.43
CA LYS A 39 5.80 10.06 9.14
C LYS A 39 4.89 11.04 8.38
N ALA A 40 4.03 10.53 7.50
CA ALA A 40 3.08 11.35 6.73
C ALA A 40 1.91 11.87 7.59
N GLY A 41 1.52 11.14 8.63
CA GLY A 41 0.51 11.55 9.62
C GLY A 41 -0.95 11.39 9.18
N ASN A 42 -1.22 11.34 7.86
CA ASN A 42 -2.55 11.08 7.30
C ASN A 42 -2.46 10.02 6.19
N ILE A 43 -3.46 9.13 6.13
CA ILE A 43 -3.59 8.10 5.09
C ILE A 43 -4.92 8.32 4.36
N VAL A 44 -4.87 8.27 3.03
CA VAL A 44 -6.07 8.24 2.19
C VAL A 44 -6.13 6.86 1.54
N MET A 45 -7.24 6.14 1.75
CA MET A 45 -7.48 4.82 1.18
C MET A 45 -8.92 4.69 0.71
N GLY A 46 -9.15 3.84 -0.30
CA GLY A 46 -10.49 3.56 -0.80
C GLY A 46 -11.27 2.66 0.16
N LYS A 47 -12.61 2.73 0.10
CA LYS A 47 -13.51 1.90 0.92
C LYS A 47 -13.25 0.39 0.77
N ASN A 48 -12.89 -0.06 -0.43
CA ASN A 48 -12.63 -1.48 -0.69
C ASN A 48 -11.26 -1.95 -0.16
N THR A 49 -10.38 -1.02 0.20
CA THR A 49 -9.05 -1.29 0.78
C THR A 49 -9.09 -1.28 2.31
N TYR A 50 -10.07 -0.60 2.91
CA TYR A 50 -10.28 -0.55 4.36
C TYR A 50 -11.02 -1.81 4.83
#